data_AF-A0A550D3G6-F1
#
_entry.id   AF-A0A550D3G6-F1
#
_cell.length_a   1.000
_cell.length_b   1.000
_cell.length_c   1.000
_cell.angle_alpha   90.00
_cell.angle_beta   90.00
_cell.angle_gamma   90.00
#
_symmetry.space_group_name_H-M   'P 1'
#
loop_
_entity.id
_entity.type
_entity.pdbx_description
1 polymer ?
#
loop_
_entity_poly.entity_id
_entity_poly.type
_entity_poly.pdbx_seq_one_letter_code
_entity_poly.pdbx_strand_id
1 'polypeptide(L)'
;WIRAAMLSKYGRILQGTDISEVKYSDIASAFNLDYMRIERSDDIEEVMNSIFKDERPKLVEVLIQSEEKLLPPVPDWENIREAK
;
A
#
# COMPACT_ATOMS: atom_id res chain seq x y z
N TRP A 1 2.59 -6.27 -2.24
CA TRP A 1 3.83 -7.05 -2.41
C TRP A 1 3.85 -8.40 -1.69
N ILE A 2 3.61 -8.50 -0.37
CA ILE A 2 3.74 -9.78 0.38
C ILE A 2 2.89 -10.92 -0.23
N ARG A 3 1.60 -10.66 -0.47
CA ARG A 3 0.68 -11.65 -1.06
C ARG A 3 1.02 -11.98 -2.51
N ALA A 4 1.40 -10.98 -3.30
CA ALA A 4 1.84 -11.18 -4.68
C ALA A 4 3.09 -12.09 -4.75
N ALA A 5 4.06 -11.86 -3.86
CA ALA A 5 5.25 -12.70 -3.75
C ALA A 5 4.92 -14.14 -3.30
N MET A 6 3.98 -14.30 -2.35
CA MET A 6 3.52 -15.63 -1.94
C MET A 6 2.81 -16.39 -3.07
N LEU A 7 1.95 -15.71 -3.83
CA LEU A 7 1.27 -16.29 -4.98
C LEU A 7 2.27 -16.71 -6.06
N SER A 8 3.32 -15.91 -6.30
CA SER A 8 4.38 -16.27 -7.23
C SER A 8 5.11 -17.54 -6.78
N LYS A 9 5.60 -17.54 -5.55
CA LYS A 9 6.51 -18.57 -5.07
C LYS A 9 5.82 -19.88 -4.70
N TYR A 10 4.60 -19.81 -4.17
CA TYR A 10 3.90 -20.95 -3.57
C TYR A 10 2.58 -21.28 -4.25
N GLY A 11 2.11 -20.47 -5.20
CA GLY A 11 0.79 -20.63 -5.83
C GLY A 11 -0.39 -20.43 -4.87
N ARG A 12 -0.14 -19.96 -3.64
CA ARG A 12 -1.16 -19.74 -2.60
C ARG A 12 -0.74 -18.65 -1.62
N ILE A 13 -1.74 -18.02 -0.99
CA ILE A 13 -1.52 -17.06 0.11
C ILE A 13 -1.40 -17.83 1.42
N LEU A 14 -0.34 -17.57 2.20
CA LEU A 14 -0.15 -18.14 3.53
C LEU A 14 -0.99 -17.39 4.57
N GLN A 15 -1.42 -18.10 5.62
CA GLN A 15 -2.17 -17.50 6.73
C GLN A 15 -1.36 -16.40 7.46
N GLY A 16 -2.07 -15.48 8.10
CA GLY A 16 -1.49 -14.38 8.89
C GLY A 16 -1.10 -13.14 8.08
N THR A 17 -1.45 -13.11 6.79
CA THR A 17 -1.18 -11.95 5.91
C THR A 17 -2.42 -11.07 5.67
N ASP A 18 -3.57 -11.43 6.24
CA ASP A 18 -4.74 -10.55 6.28
C ASP A 18 -4.50 -9.54 7.39
N ILE A 19 -4.11 -8.33 6.99
CA ILE A 19 -3.95 -7.22 7.91
C ILE A 19 -5.35 -6.65 8.15
N SER A 20 -5.78 -6.61 9.40
CA SER A 20 -7.04 -5.98 9.79
C SER A 20 -7.04 -4.50 9.44
N GLU A 21 -8.22 -3.93 9.24
CA GLU A 21 -8.35 -2.49 9.04
C GLU A 21 -7.78 -1.73 10.25
N VAL A 22 -6.85 -0.82 9.97
CA VAL A 22 -6.18 0.00 10.99
C VAL A 22 -6.79 1.41 10.93
N LYS A 23 -7.20 1.93 12.09
CA LYS A 23 -7.68 3.31 12.22
C LYS A 23 -6.49 4.27 12.34
N TYR A 24 -5.88 4.62 11.22
CA TYR A 24 -4.73 5.53 11.19
C TYR A 24 -5.04 6.94 11.72
N SER A 25 -6.31 7.36 11.68
CA SER A 25 -6.79 8.60 12.33
C SER A 25 -6.50 8.62 13.84
N ASP A 26 -6.73 7.49 14.52
CA ASP A 26 -6.57 7.39 15.98
C ASP A 26 -5.09 7.43 16.35
N ILE A 27 -4.25 6.80 15.52
CA ILE A 27 -2.79 6.85 15.65
C ILE A 27 -2.31 8.30 15.46
N ALA A 28 -2.69 8.97 14.38
CA ALA A 28 -2.30 10.35 14.12
C ALA A 28 -2.71 11.29 15.25
N SER A 29 -3.95 11.15 15.75
CA SER A 29 -4.46 11.93 16.88
C SER A 29 -3.65 11.71 18.16
N ALA A 30 -3.28 10.46 18.47
CA ALA A 30 -2.47 10.13 19.65
C ALA A 30 -1.08 10.79 19.63
N PHE A 31 -0.54 11.08 18.45
CA PHE A 31 0.74 11.79 18.26
C PHE A 31 0.58 13.28 17.94
N ASN A 32 -0.64 13.83 18.03
CA ASN A 32 -0.95 15.21 17.68
C ASN A 32 -0.48 15.60 16.26
N LEU A 33 -0.69 14.68 15.31
CA LEU A 33 -0.42 14.87 13.89
C LEU A 33 -1.72 15.19 13.16
N ASP A 34 -1.64 16.08 12.18
CA ASP A 34 -2.77 16.30 11.25
C ASP A 34 -2.92 15.06 10.36
N TYR A 35 -4.15 14.58 10.22
CA TYR A 35 -4.46 13.36 9.47
C TYR A 35 -5.22 13.70 8.19
N MET A 36 -4.78 13.13 7.07
CA MET A 36 -5.50 13.17 5.81
C MET A 36 -5.55 11.79 5.17
N ARG A 37 -6.63 11.52 4.44
CA ARG A 37 -6.89 10.24 3.78
C ARG A 37 -7.22 10.49 2.31
N ILE A 38 -6.50 9.81 1.43
CA ILE A 38 -6.70 9.85 -0.01
C ILE A 38 -7.33 8.51 -0.43
N GLU A 39 -8.55 8.58 -0.96
CA GLU A 39 -9.28 7.40 -1.44
C GLU A 39 -9.32 7.27 -2.96
N ARG A 40 -9.10 8.38 -3.67
CA ARG A 40 -9.13 8.45 -5.12
C ARG A 40 -7.85 9.08 -5.66
N SER A 41 -7.43 8.62 -6.84
CA SER A 41 -6.27 9.14 -7.52
C SER A 41 -6.37 10.64 -7.84
N ASP A 42 -7.57 11.13 -8.15
CA ASP A 42 -7.81 12.52 -8.52
C ASP A 42 -7.52 13.50 -7.36
N ASP A 43 -7.60 13.02 -6.12
CA ASP A 43 -7.41 13.84 -4.92
C ASP A 43 -5.93 13.96 -4.54
N ILE A 44 -5.04 13.14 -5.14
CA ILE A 44 -3.62 13.07 -4.77
C ILE A 44 -2.95 14.43 -4.96
N GLU A 45 -3.11 15.05 -6.13
CA GLU A 45 -2.40 16.28 -6.45
C GLU A 45 -2.82 17.43 -5.53
N GLU A 46 -4.12 17.58 -5.28
CA GLU A 46 -4.65 18.61 -4.38
C GLU A 46 -4.15 18.41 -2.95
N VAL A 47 -4.28 17.19 -2.42
CA VAL A 47 -3.92 16.86 -1.03
C VAL A 47 -2.42 17.04 -0.81
N MET A 48 -1.58 16.53 -1.73
CA MET A 48 -0.12 16.67 -1.63
C MET A 48 0.33 18.14 -1.71
N ASN A 49 -0.28 18.93 -2.60
CA ASN A 49 -0.01 20.37 -2.70
C ASN A 49 -0.40 21.13 -1.42
N SER A 50 -1.44 20.69 -0.71
CA SER A 50 -1.84 21.25 0.59
C SER A 50 -0.85 20.89 1.70
N ILE A 51 -0.37 19.63 1.72
CA ILE A 51 0.57 19.13 2.74
C ILE A 51 1.90 19.86 2.66
N PHE A 52 2.46 20.01 1.47
CA PHE A 52 3.80 20.61 1.30
C PHE A 52 3.85 22.12 1.56
N LYS A 53 2.69 22.79 1.66
CA LYS A 53 2.60 24.22 2.03
C LYS A 53 2.62 24.46 3.53
N ASP A 54 2.38 23.43 4.32
CA ASP A 54 2.32 23.51 5.77
C ASP A 54 3.57 22.90 6.38
N GLU A 55 4.16 23.58 7.36
CA GLU A 55 5.38 23.12 8.05
C GLU A 55 5.08 22.11 9.17
N ARG A 56 3.79 21.88 9.49
CA ARG A 56 3.38 20.91 10.51
C ARG A 56 3.54 19.46 10.03
N PRO A 57 3.96 18.55 10.91
CA PRO A 57 4.03 17.13 10.58
C PRO A 57 2.61 16.57 10.38
N LYS A 58 2.42 15.82 9.28
CA LYS A 58 1.13 15.24 8.90
C LYS A 58 1.27 13.75 8.62
N LEU A 59 0.22 12.99 8.90
CA LEU A 59 0.06 11.60 8.50
C LEU A 59 -0.91 11.55 7.31
N VAL A 60 -0.46 10.94 6.22
CA VAL A 60 -1.25 10.79 4.98
C VAL A 60 -1.48 9.32 4.75
N GLU A 61 -2.73 8.90 4.87
CA GLU A 61 -3.16 7.55 4.48
C GLU A 61 -3.57 7.57 3.01
N VAL A 62 -3.02 6.64 2.22
CA VAL A 62 -3.37 6.48 0.81
C VAL A 62 -3.96 5.09 0.62
N LEU A 63 -5.23 5.04 0.26
CA LEU A 63 -5.87 3.77 -0.09
C LEU A 63 -5.42 3.37 -1.48
N ILE A 64 -4.71 2.25 -1.53
CA ILE A 64 -4.27 1.63 -2.79
C ILE A 64 -4.86 0.24 -2.91
N GLN A 65 -5.06 -0.20 -4.14
CA GLN A 65 -5.37 -1.59 -4.41
C GLN A 65 -4.14 -2.45 -4.15
N SER A 66 -4.32 -3.58 -3.47
CA SER A 66 -3.24 -4.51 -3.20
C SER A 66 -2.60 -5.04 -4.49
N GLU A 67 -1.27 -5.04 -4.55
CA GLU A 67 -0.50 -5.37 -5.77
C GLU A 67 -0.82 -6.74 -6.38
N GLU A 68 -1.19 -7.75 -5.58
CA GLU A 68 -1.57 -9.07 -6.12
C GLU A 68 -2.80 -9.03 -7.02
N LYS A 69 -3.58 -7.95 -6.95
CA LYS A 69 -4.74 -7.70 -7.83
C LYS A 69 -4.38 -6.87 -9.05
N LEU A 70 -3.21 -6.22 -9.05
CA LEU A 70 -2.78 -5.30 -10.11
C LEU A 70 -1.85 -5.98 -11.11
N LEU A 71 -0.97 -6.88 -10.66
CA LEU A 71 0.02 -7.53 -11.50
C LEU A 71 0.00 -9.04 -11.27
N PRO A 72 0.22 -9.83 -12.35
CA PRO A 72 0.46 -11.25 -12.17
C PRO A 72 1.69 -11.42 -11.26
N PRO A 73 1.71 -12.44 -10.39
CA PRO A 73 2.86 -12.73 -9.55
C PRO A 73 4.15 -12.77 -10.38
N VAL A 74 5.17 -12.00 -9.98
CA VAL A 74 6.46 -11.93 -10.69
C VAL A 74 7.06 -13.33 -10.73
N PRO A 75 7.24 -13.97 -11.90
CA PRO A 75 7.76 -15.34 -11.97
C PRO A 75 9.12 -15.46 -11.27
N ASP A 76 9.39 -16.60 -10.65
CA ASP A 76 10.70 -16.83 -10.06
C ASP A 76 11.79 -16.77 -11.14
N TRP A 77 12.89 -16.09 -10.85
CA TRP A 77 13.95 -15.79 -11.82
C TRP A 77 14.63 -17.04 -12.38
N GLU A 78 14.58 -18.15 -11.62
CA GLU A 78 15.04 -19.48 -12.07
C GLU A 78 14.21 -20.00 -13.25
N ASN A 79 12.90 -19.74 -13.29
CA ASN A 79 12.00 -20.21 -14.34
C ASN A 79 12.07 -19.37 -15.64
N ILE A 80 12.70 -18.19 -15.59
CA ILE A 80 12.88 -17.33 -16.78
C ILE A 80 13.89 -17.93 -17.77
N ARG A 81 14.76 -18.85 -17.31
CA ARG A 81 15.76 -19.51 -18.18
C ARG A 81 15.18 -20.58 -19.12
N GLU A 82 14.03 -21.17 -18.78
CA GLU A 82 13.44 -22.27 -19.58
C GLU A 82 12.48 -21.79 -20.67
N ALA A 83 12.13 -20.50 -20.70
CA ALA A 83 11.20 -19.92 -21.68
C ALA A 83 11.89 -19.40 -22.97
N LYS A 84 13.00 -20.00 -23.39
CA LYS A 84 13.72 -19.67 -24.63
C LYS A 84 13.71 -20.80 -25.64
#